data_AF-A0A972YK58-F1
#
_entry.id   AF-A0A972YK58-F1
#
_cell.length_a   1.000
_cell.length_b   1.000
_cell.length_c   1.000
_cell.angle_alpha   90.00
_cell.angle_beta   90.00
_cell.angle_gamma   90.00
#
_symmetry.space_group_name_H-M   'P 1'
#
loop_
_entity.id
_entity.type
_entity.pdbx_description
1 polymer ?
#
loop_
_entity_poly.entity_id
_entity_poly.type
_entity_poly.pdbx_seq_one_letter_code
_entity_poly.pdbx_strand_id
1 'polypeptide(L)'
;MVETRCDAKLRAETVLVHEPHGAVFVALSDEAPKQPDLPPDFDNPELYHFWWQQGTWDGRAFDAIENVMDPFHTNHLHHGFIRRRDERLPVNLIVTHHDDGIAMTINQTQPDLGLMSRFLEKDRARSISRYHAPTIVQAC
;
A
#
# COMPACT_ATOMS: atom_id res chain seq x y z
N MET A 1 -5.52 11.49 -47.36
CA MET A 1 -4.40 11.34 -46.40
C MET A 1 -4.15 12.74 -45.85
N VAL A 2 -4.52 13.02 -44.60
CA VAL A 2 -4.40 14.36 -44.02
C VAL A 2 -2.99 14.50 -43.46
N GLU A 3 -2.19 15.37 -44.05
CA GLU A 3 -0.90 15.79 -43.49
C GLU A 3 -1.16 16.63 -42.24
N THR A 4 -0.92 16.05 -41.07
CA THR A 4 -0.88 16.80 -39.82
C THR A 4 0.36 17.69 -39.86
N ARG A 5 0.17 19.01 -40.01
CA ARG A 5 1.28 19.99 -39.86
C ARG A 5 1.85 19.86 -38.45
N CYS A 6 3.10 19.41 -38.34
CA CYS A 6 3.84 19.40 -37.10
C CYS A 6 4.38 20.81 -36.84
N ASP A 7 3.66 21.61 -36.05
CA ASP A 7 4.17 22.88 -35.54
C ASP A 7 5.13 22.57 -34.38
N ALA A 8 6.41 22.89 -34.54
CA ALA A 8 7.43 22.66 -33.51
C ALA A 8 7.12 23.39 -32.19
N LYS A 9 6.24 24.40 -32.21
CA LYS A 9 5.74 25.10 -31.01
C LYS A 9 4.62 24.34 -30.29
N LEU A 10 4.01 23.35 -30.94
CA LEU A 10 2.94 22.51 -30.40
C LEU A 10 3.49 21.09 -30.19
N ARG A 11 4.39 20.94 -29.22
CA ARG A 11 4.94 19.64 -28.82
C ARG A 11 4.46 19.28 -27.42
N ALA A 12 3.97 18.05 -27.26
CA ALA A 12 3.76 17.45 -25.95
C ALA A 12 5.03 16.72 -25.49
N GLU A 13 5.30 16.78 -24.20
CA GLU A 13 6.34 15.94 -23.59
C GLU A 13 5.87 14.48 -23.60
N THR A 14 6.76 13.58 -24.02
CA THR A 14 6.49 12.14 -23.99
C THR A 14 6.94 11.59 -22.65
N VAL A 15 6.08 10.80 -22.01
CA VAL A 15 6.40 10.08 -20.77
C VAL A 15 6.51 8.60 -21.06
N LEU A 16 7.38 7.91 -20.32
CA LEU A 16 7.46 6.45 -20.37
C LEU A 16 6.27 5.86 -19.59
N VAL A 17 5.60 4.90 -20.21
CA VAL A 17 4.45 4.20 -19.62
C VAL A 17 4.73 2.70 -19.53
N HIS A 18 4.34 2.09 -18.43
CA HIS A 18 4.38 0.64 -18.22
C HIS A 18 3.05 0.15 -17.64
N GLU A 19 2.49 -0.93 -18.19
CA GLU A 19 1.14 -1.41 -17.85
C GLU A 19 1.12 -2.86 -17.30
N PRO A 20 1.70 -3.12 -16.12
CA PRO A 20 1.66 -4.43 -15.49
C PRO A 20 0.39 -4.60 -14.64
N HIS A 21 -0.11 -5.84 -14.55
CA HIS A 21 -1.23 -6.23 -13.69
C HIS A 21 -2.51 -5.37 -13.82
N GLY A 22 -2.75 -4.75 -14.97
CA GLY A 22 -3.93 -3.89 -15.21
C GLY A 22 -3.87 -2.50 -14.58
N ALA A 23 -2.70 -2.06 -14.10
CA ALA A 23 -2.44 -0.68 -13.68
C ALA A 23 -1.52 0.04 -14.68
N VAL A 24 -1.59 1.37 -14.72
CA VAL A 24 -0.76 2.22 -15.59
C VAL A 24 0.24 2.99 -14.73
N PHE A 25 1.53 2.74 -14.93
CA PHE A 25 2.63 3.46 -14.28
C PHE A 25 3.28 4.41 -15.27
N VAL A 26 3.56 5.62 -14.81
CA VAL A 26 4.14 6.69 -15.63
C VAL A 26 5.43 7.15 -14.97
N ALA A 27 6.54 7.13 -15.73
CA ALA A 27 7.80 7.71 -15.28
C ALA A 27 7.80 9.21 -15.61
N LEU A 28 7.94 10.05 -14.58
CA LEU A 28 7.91 11.51 -14.70
C LEU A 28 9.29 12.14 -14.92
N SER A 29 10.36 11.33 -14.97
CA SER A 29 11.73 11.78 -15.22
C SER A 29 12.57 10.66 -15.83
N ASP A 30 13.61 11.02 -16.57
CA ASP A 30 14.56 10.06 -17.17
C ASP A 30 15.38 9.27 -16.12
N GLU A 31 15.45 9.77 -14.88
CA GLU A 31 16.10 9.08 -13.75
C GLU A 31 15.24 7.96 -13.14
N ALA A 32 13.93 7.94 -13.43
CA ALA A 32 13.03 6.94 -12.87
C ALA A 32 13.24 5.57 -13.54
N PRO A 33 13.03 4.46 -12.81
CA PRO A 33 13.19 3.14 -13.38
C PRO A 33 12.16 2.91 -14.50
N LYS A 34 12.56 2.11 -15.51
CA LYS A 34 11.70 1.81 -16.66
C LYS A 34 10.47 0.96 -16.30
N GLN A 35 10.56 0.25 -15.19
CA GLN A 35 9.50 -0.56 -14.62
C GLN A 35 9.39 -0.21 -13.13
N PRO A 36 8.17 -0.14 -12.58
CA PRO A 36 7.99 0.05 -11.15
C PRO A 36 8.54 -1.15 -10.39
N ASP A 37 9.14 -0.91 -9.23
CA ASP A 37 9.49 -1.96 -8.29
C ASP A 37 8.23 -2.30 -7.48
N LEU A 38 7.60 -3.44 -7.79
CA LEU A 38 6.34 -3.86 -7.19
C LEU A 38 6.59 -4.96 -6.15
N PRO A 39 5.77 -5.04 -5.08
CA PRO A 39 5.87 -6.12 -4.12
C PRO A 39 5.78 -7.49 -4.80
N PRO A 40 6.51 -8.51 -4.30
CA PRO A 40 6.60 -9.83 -4.93
C PRO A 40 5.24 -10.55 -5.06
N ASP A 41 4.25 -10.16 -4.25
CA ASP A 41 2.90 -10.72 -4.32
C ASP A 41 2.22 -10.43 -5.66
N PHE A 42 2.57 -9.35 -6.38
CA PHE A 42 2.00 -9.02 -7.70
C PHE A 42 2.25 -10.09 -8.76
N ASP A 43 3.38 -10.79 -8.67
CA ASP A 43 3.77 -11.85 -9.59
C ASP A 43 3.40 -13.26 -9.09
N ASN A 44 2.72 -13.37 -7.95
CA ASN A 44 2.38 -14.66 -7.38
C ASN A 44 1.17 -15.30 -8.09
N PRO A 45 1.35 -16.42 -8.81
CA PRO A 45 0.26 -17.06 -9.56
C PRO A 45 -0.81 -17.72 -8.68
N GLU A 46 -0.55 -17.86 -7.38
CA GLU A 46 -1.51 -18.41 -6.41
C GLU A 46 -2.49 -17.36 -5.87
N LEU A 47 -2.27 -16.07 -6.18
CA LEU A 47 -3.09 -14.97 -5.71
C LEU A 47 -4.00 -14.43 -6.82
N TYR A 48 -5.18 -13.97 -6.41
CA TYR A 48 -6.06 -13.18 -7.27
C TYR A 48 -5.85 -11.71 -6.99
N HIS A 49 -5.64 -10.92 -8.04
CA HIS A 49 -5.49 -9.47 -7.95
C HIS A 49 -6.77 -8.78 -8.40
N PHE A 50 -7.23 -7.82 -7.60
CA PHE A 50 -8.31 -6.92 -7.97
C PHE A 50 -7.95 -5.49 -7.55
N TRP A 51 -8.30 -4.54 -8.41
CA TRP A 51 -8.10 -3.12 -8.11
C TRP A 51 -9.32 -2.56 -7.43
N TRP A 52 -9.10 -1.83 -6.34
CA TRP A 52 -10.13 -1.07 -5.68
C TRP A 52 -9.64 0.35 -5.41
N GLN A 53 -10.37 1.33 -5.97
CA GLN A 53 -10.07 2.75 -5.80
C GLN A 53 -11.15 3.40 -4.93
N GLN A 54 -10.74 4.01 -3.83
CA GLN A 54 -11.61 4.82 -2.97
C GLN A 54 -11.36 6.30 -3.19
N GLY A 55 -11.85 6.83 -4.32
CA GLY A 55 -11.84 8.26 -4.61
C GLY A 55 -10.44 8.90 -4.60
N THR A 56 -10.39 10.18 -4.26
CA THR A 56 -9.16 10.96 -4.09
C THR A 56 -9.14 11.52 -2.68
N TRP A 57 -8.00 11.39 -2.01
CA TRP A 57 -7.77 11.99 -0.71
C TRP A 57 -6.97 13.30 -0.86
N ASP A 58 -7.35 14.32 -0.10
CA ASP A 58 -6.65 15.62 -0.08
C ASP A 58 -5.62 15.63 1.05
N GLY A 59 -4.34 15.43 0.69
CA GLY A 59 -3.23 15.37 1.62
C GLY A 59 -1.93 14.91 0.95
N ARG A 60 -0.84 14.83 1.71
CA ARG A 60 0.46 14.40 1.16
C ARG A 60 0.53 12.88 1.14
N ALA A 61 1.09 12.28 0.10
CA ALA A 61 1.26 10.82 0.01
C ALA A 61 1.90 10.21 1.28
N PHE A 62 2.88 10.89 1.87
CA PHE A 62 3.52 10.48 3.12
C PHE A 62 2.57 10.39 4.32
N ASP A 63 1.61 11.31 4.44
CA ASP A 63 0.63 11.27 5.53
C ASP A 63 -0.28 10.04 5.39
N ALA A 64 -0.61 9.64 4.16
CA ALA A 64 -1.37 8.40 3.90
C ALA A 64 -0.53 7.16 4.22
N ILE A 65 0.76 7.14 3.84
CA ILE A 65 1.67 6.04 4.16
C ILE A 65 1.82 5.89 5.67
N GLU A 66 2.06 6.99 6.40
CA GLU A 66 2.14 6.99 7.86
C GLU A 66 0.84 6.51 8.50
N ASN A 67 -0.31 6.92 7.97
CA ASN A 67 -1.61 6.45 8.45
C ASN A 67 -1.78 4.94 8.32
N VAL A 68 -1.45 4.38 7.15
CA VAL A 68 -1.56 2.92 6.92
C VAL A 68 -0.52 2.16 7.76
N MET A 69 0.68 2.72 7.93
CA MET A 69 1.77 2.09 8.69
C MET A 69 1.62 2.23 10.21
N ASP A 70 0.76 3.11 10.73
CA ASP A 70 0.47 3.20 12.16
C ASP A 70 -0.54 2.12 12.59
N PRO A 71 -0.13 1.05 13.31
CA PRO A 71 -1.08 0.03 13.72
C PRO A 71 -2.03 0.50 14.84
N PHE A 72 -1.74 1.61 15.52
CA PHE A 72 -2.48 2.03 16.71
C PHE A 72 -3.69 2.91 16.39
N HIS A 73 -3.75 3.55 15.22
CA HIS A 73 -4.94 4.31 14.78
C HIS A 73 -6.19 3.43 14.76
N THR A 74 -6.04 2.13 14.47
CA THR A 74 -7.14 1.17 14.38
C THR A 74 -7.95 1.03 15.67
N ASN A 75 -7.33 1.23 16.83
CA ASN A 75 -8.04 1.25 18.10
C ASN A 75 -8.99 2.45 18.19
N HIS A 76 -8.62 3.60 17.63
CA HIS A 76 -9.38 4.84 17.78
C HIS A 76 -10.37 5.05 16.63
N LEU A 77 -9.89 4.95 15.39
CA LEU A 77 -10.66 5.23 14.17
C LEU A 77 -11.54 4.06 13.75
N HIS A 78 -11.12 2.82 14.01
CA HIS A 78 -11.84 1.60 13.63
C HIS A 78 -12.43 0.86 14.84
N HIS A 79 -12.85 1.60 15.86
CA HIS A 79 -13.37 1.05 17.10
C HIS A 79 -14.55 0.09 16.86
N GLY A 80 -14.41 -1.15 17.33
CA GLY A 80 -15.41 -2.23 17.23
C GLY A 80 -15.38 -2.99 15.90
N PHE A 81 -14.82 -2.39 14.85
CA PHE A 81 -14.68 -3.04 13.55
C PHE A 81 -13.39 -3.86 13.45
N ILE A 82 -12.23 -3.24 13.71
CA ILE A 82 -10.91 -3.89 13.69
C ILE A 82 -10.43 -4.14 15.12
N ARG A 83 -10.39 -3.09 15.96
CA ARG A 83 -9.94 -3.19 17.36
C ARG A 83 -10.85 -2.45 18.32
N ARG A 84 -10.70 -2.73 19.62
CA ARG A 84 -11.51 -2.14 20.69
C ARG A 84 -10.70 -1.10 21.46
N ARG A 85 -11.16 0.16 21.46
CA ARG A 85 -10.51 1.24 22.21
C ARG A 85 -10.62 1.06 23.73
N ASP A 86 -11.70 0.41 24.16
CA ASP A 86 -12.10 0.14 25.54
C ASP A 86 -11.47 -1.14 26.11
N GLU A 87 -10.91 -1.99 25.24
CA GLU A 87 -10.32 -3.27 25.61
C GLU A 87 -9.05 -3.51 24.78
N ARG A 88 -8.02 -2.69 25.06
CA ARG A 88 -6.74 -2.72 24.34
C ARG A 88 -5.88 -3.87 24.82
N LEU A 89 -5.29 -4.57 23.86
CA LEU A 89 -4.41 -5.70 24.12
C LEU A 89 -2.95 -5.26 23.98
N PRO A 90 -2.06 -5.67 24.90
CA PRO A 90 -0.63 -5.44 24.72
C PRO A 90 -0.15 -6.24 23.49
N VAL A 91 0.75 -5.63 22.72
CA VAL A 91 1.35 -6.25 21.55
C VAL A 91 2.85 -6.06 21.56
N ASN A 92 3.58 -7.02 20.99
CA ASN A 92 5.00 -6.86 20.71
C ASN A 92 5.16 -6.37 19.27
N LEU A 93 5.57 -5.11 19.11
CA LEU A 93 5.87 -4.51 17.81
C LEU A 93 7.37 -4.61 17.54
N ILE A 94 7.73 -5.28 16.45
CA ILE A 94 9.10 -5.37 15.93
C ILE A 94 9.16 -4.55 14.66
N VAL A 95 10.08 -3.58 14.61
CA VAL A 95 10.34 -2.77 13.43
C VAL A 95 11.70 -3.17 12.86
N THR A 96 11.71 -3.60 11.61
CA THR A 96 12.91 -3.96 10.86
C THR A 96 13.05 -3.00 9.68
N HIS A 97 14.22 -2.40 9.55
CA HIS A 97 14.57 -1.57 8.40
C HIS A 97 15.39 -2.38 7.39
N HIS A 98 15.13 -2.14 6.11
CA HIS A 98 15.82 -2.69 4.95
C HIS A 98 16.30 -1.53 4.06
N ASP A 99 17.19 -1.80 3.10
CA ASP A 99 17.74 -0.74 2.23
C ASP A 99 16.65 0.00 1.42
N ASP A 100 15.53 -0.68 1.15
CA ASP A 100 14.42 -0.27 0.29
C ASP A 100 13.08 -0.12 1.05
N GLY A 101 13.06 -0.28 2.38
CA GLY A 101 11.79 -0.31 3.08
C GLY A 101 11.83 -0.56 4.58
N ILE A 102 10.63 -0.67 5.16
CA ILE A 102 10.41 -0.93 6.58
C ILE A 102 9.37 -2.04 6.72
N ALA A 103 9.65 -3.01 7.59
CA ALA A 103 8.69 -4.03 7.99
C ALA A 103 8.31 -3.85 9.46
N MET A 104 7.01 -3.78 9.73
CA MET A 104 6.43 -3.77 11.07
C MET A 104 5.74 -5.11 11.31
N THR A 105 6.26 -5.90 12.25
CA THR A 105 5.64 -7.15 12.69
C THR A 105 4.99 -6.96 14.04
N ILE A 106 3.72 -7.29 14.16
CA ILE A 106 2.99 -7.30 15.42
C ILE A 106 2.77 -8.75 15.82
N ASN A 107 3.21 -9.11 17.02
CA ASN A 107 2.88 -10.38 17.64
C ASN A 107 1.90 -10.14 18.80
N GLN A 108 0.79 -10.87 18.78
CA GLN A 108 -0.27 -10.80 19.78
C GLN A 108 -0.37 -12.16 20.48
N THR A 109 -0.58 -12.15 21.79
CA THR A 109 -0.77 -13.37 22.59
C THR A 109 -2.20 -13.89 22.50
N GLN A 110 -3.12 -13.08 21.99
CA GLN A 110 -4.51 -13.44 21.77
C GLN A 110 -5.07 -12.68 20.55
N PRO A 111 -6.09 -13.23 19.84
CA PRO A 111 -6.68 -12.60 18.67
C PRO A 111 -7.35 -11.24 18.97
N ASP A 112 -7.44 -10.39 17.94
CA ASP A 112 -8.12 -9.10 18.03
C ASP A 112 -9.63 -9.26 18.28
N LEU A 113 -10.19 -8.33 19.04
CA LEU A 113 -11.58 -8.39 19.53
C LEU A 113 -12.60 -7.73 18.59
N GLY A 114 -12.16 -7.14 17.47
CA GLY A 114 -13.03 -6.51 16.48
C GLY A 114 -13.86 -7.52 15.68
N LEU A 115 -15.03 -7.10 15.21
CA LEU A 115 -15.96 -7.97 14.47
C LEU A 115 -15.32 -8.55 13.20
N MET A 116 -14.61 -7.73 12.42
CA MET A 116 -14.00 -8.18 11.17
C MET A 116 -12.81 -9.10 11.42
N SER A 117 -11.94 -8.74 12.37
CA SER A 117 -10.80 -9.58 12.76
C SER A 117 -11.25 -10.95 13.26
N ARG A 118 -12.35 -11.03 14.02
CA ARG A 118 -12.89 -12.33 14.48
C ARG A 118 -13.50 -13.18 13.36
N PHE A 119 -13.97 -12.57 12.28
CA PHE A 119 -14.60 -13.28 11.17
C PHE A 119 -13.57 -13.76 10.13
N LEU A 120 -12.58 -12.94 9.81
CA LEU A 120 -11.60 -13.21 8.75
C LEU A 120 -10.26 -13.74 9.28
N GLU A 121 -9.91 -13.41 10.52
CA GLU A 121 -8.55 -13.57 11.06
C GLU A 121 -8.55 -14.24 12.43
N LYS A 122 -9.51 -15.14 12.67
CA LYS A 122 -9.83 -15.70 14.00
C LYS A 122 -8.63 -16.23 14.79
N ASP A 123 -7.62 -16.77 14.10
CA ASP A 123 -6.40 -17.36 14.70
C ASP A 123 -5.14 -16.52 14.42
N ARG A 124 -5.27 -15.30 13.90
CA ARG A 124 -4.13 -14.45 13.56
C ARG A 124 -3.47 -13.92 14.82
N ALA A 125 -2.36 -14.56 15.19
CA ALA A 125 -1.48 -14.12 16.26
C ALA A 125 -0.36 -13.19 15.76
N ARG A 126 -0.20 -13.05 14.45
CA ARG A 126 0.89 -12.29 13.81
C ARG A 126 0.41 -11.55 12.58
N SER A 127 0.78 -10.28 12.47
CA SER A 127 0.57 -9.45 11.27
C SER A 127 1.87 -8.79 10.84
N ILE A 128 2.06 -8.61 9.54
CA ILE A 128 3.22 -7.92 8.97
C ILE A 128 2.76 -6.83 8.01
N SER A 129 3.15 -5.59 8.27
CA SER A 129 2.98 -4.48 7.34
C SER A 129 4.35 -4.10 6.77
N ARG A 130 4.45 -3.97 5.45
CA ARG A 130 5.67 -3.60 4.74
C ARG A 130 5.46 -2.30 3.98
N TYR A 131 6.34 -1.36 4.20
CA TYR A 131 6.50 -0.18 3.36
C TYR A 131 7.60 -0.48 2.34
N HIS A 132 7.22 -0.45 1.06
CA HIS A 132 8.13 -0.51 -0.08
C HIS A 132 8.23 0.90 -0.66
N ALA A 133 9.42 1.49 -0.57
CA ALA A 133 9.62 2.86 -1.01
C ALA A 133 9.34 2.99 -2.53
N PRO A 134 8.81 4.14 -2.98
CA PRO A 134 8.52 5.35 -2.20
C PRO A 134 7.08 5.44 -1.67
N THR A 135 6.15 4.60 -2.12
CA THR A 135 4.70 4.85 -1.87
C THR A 135 3.84 3.61 -1.67
N ILE A 136 4.42 2.40 -1.67
CA ILE A 136 3.63 1.18 -1.61
C ILE A 136 3.60 0.66 -0.17
N VAL A 137 2.42 0.36 0.33
CA VAL A 137 2.23 -0.31 1.62
C VAL A 137 1.48 -1.61 1.39
N GLN A 138 2.03 -2.69 1.94
CA GLN A 138 1.48 -4.04 1.88
C GLN A 138 1.17 -4.51 3.30
N ALA A 139 -0.03 -5.04 3.54
CA ALA A 139 -0.41 -5.63 4.82
C ALA A 139 -0.76 -7.11 4.62
N CYS A 140 -0.02 -8.01 5.29
CA CYS A 140 -0.14 -9.47 5.23
C CYS A 140 -0.42 -10.06 6.62
#